data_AF-A0A944U3T4-F1
#
_entry.id   AF-A0A944U3T4-F1
#
_cell.length_a   1.000
_cell.length_b   1.000
_cell.length_c   1.000
_cell.angle_alpha   90.00
_cell.angle_beta   90.00
_cell.angle_gamma   90.00
#
_symmetry.space_group_name_H-M   'P 1'
#
loop_
_entity.id
_entity.type
_entity.pdbx_description
1 polymer ?
#
loop_
_entity_poly.entity_id
_entity_poly.type
_entity_poly.pdbx_seq_one_letter_code
_entity_poly.pdbx_strand_id
1 'polypeptide(L)'
;MKTNPSFSIVVSLIAGTCLLSGCGPTENSPQTSSEQAHVATNQGSSESKEHAHEDGDDHHQTKIPGPNGGRLVVGVSPHFEFLVLPNNHAQITFVDDDIKPIAPVDIQIRLTGGDRSNPIEVTFEKKENNLVSSAPLPRENNMAVVLQINGETIKETVFERFHLNMEKCPDCDLHEYACICAHAEHVH
;
A
#
# COMPACT_ATOMS: atom_id res chain seq x y z
N MET A 1 46.62 -9.15 -8.21
CA MET A 1 46.31 -7.84 -7.57
C MET A 1 45.54 -7.01 -8.57
N LYS A 2 44.24 -6.78 -8.32
CA LYS A 2 43.36 -6.03 -9.22
C LYS A 2 42.88 -4.81 -8.44
N THR A 3 43.24 -3.63 -8.94
CA THR A 3 43.05 -2.31 -8.33
C THR A 3 41.62 -1.83 -8.53
N ASN A 4 40.94 -1.44 -7.44
CA ASN A 4 39.63 -0.78 -7.47
C ASN A 4 39.79 0.70 -7.83
N PRO A 5 38.93 1.31 -8.65
CA PRO A 5 38.91 2.76 -8.81
C PRO A 5 38.04 3.42 -7.73
N SER A 6 38.64 4.44 -7.13
CA SER A 6 38.10 5.33 -6.10
C SER A 6 36.93 6.18 -6.61
N PHE A 7 35.87 6.27 -5.81
CA PHE A 7 34.75 7.19 -6.01
C PHE A 7 35.12 8.58 -5.48
N SER A 8 35.10 9.60 -6.35
CA SER A 8 35.12 11.01 -5.95
C SER A 8 33.70 11.54 -5.87
N ILE A 9 33.21 11.76 -4.66
CA ILE A 9 31.93 12.41 -4.37
C ILE A 9 32.17 13.92 -4.33
N VAL A 10 31.58 14.65 -5.28
CA VAL A 10 31.51 16.13 -5.25
C VAL A 10 30.19 16.51 -4.59
N VAL A 11 30.27 17.09 -3.40
CA VAL A 11 29.14 17.62 -2.63
C VAL A 11 28.77 19.00 -3.19
N SER A 12 27.58 19.11 -3.79
CA SER A 12 27.00 20.40 -4.19
C SER A 12 26.16 20.97 -3.04
N LEU A 13 26.62 22.09 -2.47
CA LEU A 13 25.82 22.94 -1.58
C LEU A 13 24.78 23.72 -2.42
N ILE A 14 23.50 23.55 -2.12
CA ILE A 14 22.43 24.44 -2.62
C ILE A 14 21.81 25.10 -1.39
N ALA A 15 22.10 26.38 -1.21
CA ALA A 15 21.50 27.23 -0.20
C ALA A 15 20.07 27.60 -0.63
N GLY A 16 19.10 27.28 0.22
CA GLY A 16 17.69 27.63 0.03
C GLY A 16 17.36 29.01 0.58
N THR A 17 16.49 29.73 -0.15
CA THR A 17 15.74 30.87 0.36
C THR A 17 14.34 30.84 -0.25
N CYS A 18 13.37 30.35 0.52
CA CYS A 18 11.94 30.53 0.23
C CYS A 18 11.42 31.66 1.13
N LEU A 19 10.93 32.72 0.50
CA LEU A 19 10.23 33.83 1.15
C LEU A 19 8.76 33.43 1.37
N LEU A 20 8.30 33.53 2.61
CA LEU A 20 6.90 33.34 3.01
C LEU A 20 6.10 34.64 2.76
N SER A 21 4.94 34.50 2.15
CA SER A 21 3.88 35.53 2.01
C SER A 21 2.56 34.74 1.95
N GLY A 22 1.49 34.97 2.69
CA GLY A 22 1.11 35.90 3.76
C GLY A 22 -0.30 35.48 4.22
N CYS A 23 -0.71 35.84 5.43
CA CYS A 23 -2.05 35.57 5.97
C CYS A 23 -3.06 36.66 5.58
N GLY A 24 -4.33 36.30 5.41
CA GLY A 24 -5.46 37.23 5.36
C GLY A 24 -6.81 36.50 5.50
N PRO A 25 -7.73 36.94 6.39
CA PRO A 25 -8.95 36.20 6.77
C PRO A 25 -10.17 36.64 5.96
N THR A 26 -11.18 35.77 5.85
CA THR A 26 -12.54 36.15 5.47
C THR A 26 -13.53 35.52 6.44
N GLU A 27 -13.95 36.32 7.42
CA GLU A 27 -15.16 36.09 8.20
C GLU A 27 -16.32 36.76 7.46
N ASN A 28 -17.41 36.04 7.24
CA ASN A 28 -18.72 36.62 6.98
C ASN A 28 -19.80 35.59 7.36
N SER A 29 -20.42 35.81 8.53
CA SER A 29 -21.84 35.51 8.77
C SER A 29 -22.61 36.80 8.60
N PRO A 30 -23.87 36.77 8.12
CA PRO A 30 -24.95 36.98 9.08
C PRO A 30 -26.30 36.29 8.77
N GLN A 31 -27.04 36.05 9.87
CA GLN A 31 -28.49 36.22 10.09
C GLN A 31 -29.48 35.31 9.34
N THR A 32 -30.16 34.38 10.03
CA THR A 32 -31.39 34.49 10.84
C THR A 32 -32.64 34.94 10.10
N SER A 33 -33.71 34.16 10.32
CA SER A 33 -35.17 34.35 10.11
C SER A 33 -35.70 33.19 9.26
N SER A 34 -36.79 32.47 9.55
CA SER A 34 -37.79 32.46 10.61
C SER A 34 -38.75 31.31 10.24
N GLU A 35 -39.37 30.69 11.25
CA GLU A 35 -40.67 29.98 11.19
C GLU A 35 -40.84 28.81 10.20
N GLN A 36 -41.23 27.65 10.72
CA GLN A 36 -42.64 27.28 10.83
C GLN A 36 -42.78 25.80 11.21
N ALA A 37 -43.50 25.55 12.31
CA ALA A 37 -43.82 24.23 12.79
C ALA A 37 -44.75 23.52 11.80
N HIS A 38 -44.39 22.29 11.42
CA HIS A 38 -45.33 21.34 10.84
C HIS A 38 -45.23 20.02 11.60
N VAL A 39 -46.26 19.81 12.42
CA VAL A 39 -46.64 18.53 13.00
C VAL A 39 -46.92 17.56 11.85
N ALA A 40 -46.23 16.42 11.83
CA ALA A 40 -46.55 15.31 10.94
C ALA A 40 -46.83 14.05 11.77
N THR A 41 -48.10 13.85 12.08
CA THR A 41 -48.67 12.52 12.29
C THR A 41 -49.16 12.03 10.93
N ASN A 42 -48.58 10.95 10.42
CA ASN A 42 -49.31 10.01 9.55
C ASN A 42 -48.60 8.65 9.50
N GLN A 43 -49.26 7.66 10.11
CA GLN A 43 -49.13 6.26 9.71
C GLN A 43 -49.76 6.11 8.32
N GLY A 44 -49.11 5.35 7.43
CA GLY A 44 -49.67 5.02 6.13
C GLY A 44 -48.65 4.33 5.23
N SER A 45 -48.76 3.00 5.17
CA SER A 45 -48.03 2.03 4.35
C SER A 45 -47.56 2.49 2.97
N SER A 46 -46.31 2.12 2.63
CA SER A 46 -45.92 1.81 1.26
C SER A 46 -44.76 0.81 1.25
N GLU A 47 -45.10 -0.44 0.93
CA GLU A 47 -44.31 -1.37 0.11
C GLU A 47 -42.83 -1.56 0.48
N SER A 48 -42.58 -2.64 1.22
CA SER A 48 -41.30 -3.34 1.28
C SER A 48 -40.91 -3.82 -0.11
N LYS A 49 -40.18 -2.99 -0.85
CA LYS A 49 -39.48 -3.40 -2.06
C LYS A 49 -38.20 -4.08 -1.61
N GLU A 50 -38.26 -5.41 -1.64
CA GLU A 50 -37.13 -6.30 -1.46
C GLU A 50 -35.97 -5.83 -2.35
N HIS A 51 -34.92 -5.30 -1.74
CA HIS A 51 -33.63 -5.14 -2.42
C HIS A 51 -33.01 -6.54 -2.50
N ALA A 52 -33.32 -7.24 -3.59
CA ALA A 52 -32.52 -8.36 -4.04
C ALA A 52 -31.12 -7.81 -4.36
N HIS A 53 -30.20 -7.96 -3.40
CA HIS A 53 -28.79 -7.85 -3.67
C HIS A 53 -28.38 -9.10 -4.44
N GLU A 54 -28.52 -9.04 -5.77
CA GLU A 54 -27.69 -9.85 -6.67
C GLU A 54 -26.29 -9.22 -6.68
N ASP A 55 -25.55 -9.34 -5.58
CA ASP A 55 -24.09 -9.19 -5.62
C ASP A 55 -23.52 -10.54 -6.05
N GLY A 56 -23.57 -10.75 -7.35
CA GLY A 56 -22.70 -11.72 -8.00
C GLY A 56 -21.30 -11.16 -8.04
N ASP A 57 -20.44 -11.62 -7.13
CA ASP A 57 -19.02 -11.82 -7.42
C ASP A 57 -18.49 -12.87 -6.43
N ASP A 58 -18.17 -14.03 -7.00
CA ASP A 58 -17.64 -15.20 -6.33
C ASP A 58 -16.21 -14.89 -5.84
N HIS A 59 -16.08 -14.28 -4.66
CA HIS A 59 -14.80 -13.86 -4.08
C HIS A 59 -13.94 -15.03 -3.55
N HIS A 60 -14.29 -16.28 -3.86
CA HIS A 60 -13.53 -17.46 -3.46
C HIS A 60 -12.39 -17.80 -4.42
N GLN A 61 -11.71 -16.78 -4.97
CA GLN A 61 -10.47 -17.03 -5.68
C GLN A 61 -9.42 -17.48 -4.66
N THR A 62 -9.01 -18.75 -4.75
CA THR A 62 -7.96 -19.32 -3.89
C THR A 62 -6.71 -18.47 -4.05
N LYS A 63 -6.31 -17.75 -2.98
CA LYS A 63 -5.09 -16.96 -3.00
C LYS A 63 -3.90 -17.92 -3.01
N ILE A 64 -3.01 -17.76 -3.98
CA ILE A 64 -1.78 -18.53 -4.09
C ILE A 64 -0.69 -17.75 -3.34
N PRO A 65 0.12 -18.39 -2.47
CA PRO A 65 1.21 -17.71 -1.80
C PRO A 65 2.32 -17.33 -2.79
N GLY A 66 3.12 -16.32 -2.45
CA GLY A 66 4.33 -16.05 -3.21
C GLY A 66 5.35 -17.20 -3.09
N PRO A 67 6.26 -17.34 -4.07
CA PRO A 67 7.19 -18.48 -4.13
C PRO A 67 8.19 -18.54 -2.96
N ASN A 68 8.37 -17.44 -2.22
CA ASN A 68 9.21 -17.35 -1.03
C ASN A 68 8.40 -17.21 0.27
N GLY A 69 7.07 -17.43 0.23
CA GLY A 69 6.18 -17.30 1.39
C GLY A 69 5.79 -15.85 1.73
N GLY A 70 6.00 -14.93 0.81
CA GLY A 70 5.57 -13.54 0.88
C GLY A 70 4.19 -13.31 0.29
N ARG A 71 3.78 -12.04 0.30
CA ARG A 71 2.51 -11.57 -0.25
C ARG A 71 2.64 -11.41 -1.76
N LEU A 72 1.82 -12.12 -2.52
CA LEU A 72 1.75 -11.97 -3.97
C LEU A 72 0.91 -10.74 -4.35
N VAL A 73 1.44 -9.92 -5.26
CA VAL A 73 0.78 -8.73 -5.84
C VAL A 73 0.54 -8.99 -7.32
N VAL A 74 -0.72 -9.25 -7.67
CA VAL A 74 -1.15 -9.62 -9.04
C VAL A 74 -1.85 -8.49 -9.81
N GLY A 75 -2.12 -7.35 -9.17
CA GLY A 75 -2.80 -6.20 -9.79
C GLY A 75 -1.97 -5.41 -10.81
N VAL A 76 -0.75 -5.87 -11.10
CA VAL A 76 0.22 -5.26 -12.01
C VAL A 76 1.02 -6.36 -12.71
N SER A 77 1.42 -6.13 -13.96
CA SER A 77 2.27 -7.05 -14.73
C SER A 77 3.63 -6.40 -15.06
N PRO A 78 4.75 -7.11 -14.87
CA PRO A 78 4.84 -8.43 -14.24
C PRO A 78 4.38 -8.41 -12.78
N HIS A 79 3.80 -9.53 -12.34
CA HIS A 79 3.43 -9.75 -10.95
C HIS A 79 4.69 -9.74 -10.09
N PHE A 80 4.53 -9.53 -8.79
CA PHE A 80 5.65 -9.66 -7.87
C PHE A 80 5.22 -10.12 -6.49
N GLU A 81 6.16 -10.71 -5.76
CA GLU A 81 6.02 -11.05 -4.36
C GLU A 81 6.73 -10.01 -3.50
N PHE A 82 6.07 -9.58 -2.42
CA PHE A 82 6.65 -8.81 -1.33
C PHE A 82 6.96 -9.74 -0.13
N LEU A 83 8.22 -9.76 0.32
CA LEU A 83 8.67 -10.57 1.45
C LEU A 83 9.47 -9.72 2.44
N VAL A 84 9.23 -9.85 3.75
CA VAL A 84 10.13 -9.29 4.77
C VAL A 84 11.20 -10.31 5.12
N LEU A 85 12.46 -9.94 4.91
CA LEU A 85 13.63 -10.75 5.22
C LEU A 85 13.94 -10.74 6.73
N PRO A 86 14.73 -11.71 7.25
CA PRO A 86 15.10 -11.76 8.67
C PRO A 86 15.81 -10.51 9.21
N ASN A 87 16.47 -9.74 8.33
CA ASN A 87 17.11 -8.46 8.69
C ASN A 87 16.14 -7.26 8.65
N ASN A 88 14.84 -7.50 8.47
CA ASN A 88 13.76 -6.51 8.34
C ASN A 88 13.81 -5.68 7.04
N HIS A 89 14.63 -6.05 6.06
CA HIS A 89 14.48 -5.47 4.72
C HIS A 89 13.31 -6.12 3.99
N ALA A 90 12.59 -5.33 3.20
CA ALA A 90 11.65 -5.88 2.25
C ALA A 90 12.39 -6.33 0.99
N GLN A 91 11.97 -7.45 0.43
CA GLN A 91 12.41 -7.97 -0.85
C GLN A 91 11.22 -8.00 -1.82
N ILE A 92 11.47 -7.59 -3.06
CA ILE A 92 10.58 -7.78 -4.19
C ILE A 92 11.18 -8.83 -5.11
N THR A 93 10.41 -9.89 -5.37
CA THR A 93 10.73 -10.92 -6.37
C THR A 93 9.69 -10.81 -7.48
N PHE A 94 10.09 -10.43 -8.70
CA PHE A 94 9.17 -10.44 -9.84
C PHE A 94 8.86 -11.87 -10.26
N VAL A 95 7.63 -12.14 -10.67
CA VAL A 95 7.19 -13.45 -11.12
C VAL A 95 6.39 -13.36 -12.43
N ASP A 96 6.39 -14.45 -13.19
CA ASP A 96 5.52 -14.62 -14.36
C ASP A 96 4.09 -15.06 -13.97
N ASP A 97 3.24 -15.30 -14.98
CA ASP A 97 1.85 -15.73 -14.79
C ASP A 97 1.75 -17.14 -14.13
N ASP A 98 2.82 -17.93 -14.16
CA ASP A 98 2.94 -19.22 -13.47
C ASP A 98 3.49 -19.07 -12.03
N ILE A 99 3.66 -17.83 -11.54
CA ILE A 99 4.24 -17.49 -10.23
C ILE A 99 5.69 -17.97 -10.09
N LYS A 100 6.42 -18.09 -11.22
CA LYS A 100 7.85 -18.42 -11.23
C LYS A 100 8.69 -17.15 -11.19
N PRO A 101 9.76 -17.09 -10.38
CA PRO A 101 10.66 -15.94 -10.34
C PRO A 101 11.26 -15.60 -11.72
N ILE A 102 11.23 -14.33 -12.08
CA ILE A 102 11.85 -13.76 -13.28
C ILE A 102 12.87 -12.67 -12.90
N ALA A 103 13.68 -12.24 -13.87
CA ALA A 103 14.65 -11.17 -13.64
C ALA A 103 13.94 -9.82 -13.35
N PRO A 104 14.56 -8.93 -12.55
CA PRO A 104 14.00 -7.60 -12.32
C PRO A 104 13.82 -6.81 -13.61
N VAL A 105 12.65 -6.21 -13.75
CA VAL A 105 12.29 -5.29 -14.84
C VAL A 105 12.48 -3.84 -14.42
N ASP A 106 12.43 -2.91 -15.37
CA ASP A 106 12.53 -1.47 -15.10
C ASP A 106 11.18 -0.91 -14.60
N ILE A 107 10.83 -1.29 -13.38
CA ILE A 107 9.70 -0.77 -12.62
C ILE A 107 10.23 -0.18 -11.32
N GLN A 108 9.82 1.05 -11.02
CA GLN A 108 10.09 1.72 -9.77
C GLN A 108 9.00 1.36 -8.75
N ILE A 109 9.43 0.82 -7.61
CA ILE A 109 8.57 0.56 -6.45
C ILE A 109 9.06 1.46 -5.30
N ARG A 110 8.13 2.15 -4.64
CA ARG A 110 8.36 2.89 -3.39
C ARG A 110 7.40 2.38 -2.33
N LEU A 111 7.91 2.13 -1.14
CA LEU A 111 7.11 1.81 0.03
C LEU A 111 6.93 3.07 0.87
N THR A 112 5.69 3.36 1.22
CA THR A 112 5.34 4.29 2.28
C THR A 112 4.65 3.52 3.40
N GLY A 113 5.00 3.77 4.65
CA GLY A 113 4.35 3.10 5.78
C GLY A 113 4.43 3.89 7.08
N GLY A 114 3.90 3.31 8.15
CA GLY A 114 3.88 3.93 9.48
C GLY A 114 2.74 4.93 9.67
N ASP A 115 2.87 5.77 10.69
CA ASP A 115 1.89 6.80 11.02
C ASP A 115 1.74 7.82 9.89
N ARG A 116 0.50 8.19 9.55
CA ARG A 116 0.21 9.15 8.47
C ARG A 116 0.81 10.53 8.71
N SER A 117 0.98 10.95 9.96
CA SER A 117 1.59 12.22 10.35
C SER A 117 3.11 12.18 10.31
N ASN A 118 3.72 10.99 10.30
CA ASN A 118 5.17 10.80 10.22
C ASN A 118 5.52 9.52 9.43
N PRO A 119 5.25 9.50 8.11
CA PRO A 119 5.44 8.30 7.32
C PRO A 119 6.92 7.98 7.14
N ILE A 120 7.24 6.69 7.09
CA ILE A 120 8.50 6.23 6.51
C ILE A 120 8.35 6.17 5.00
N GLU A 121 9.43 6.47 4.30
CA GLU A 121 9.54 6.21 2.86
C GLU A 121 10.79 5.38 2.59
N VAL A 122 10.62 4.30 1.84
CA VAL A 122 11.71 3.38 1.50
C VAL A 122 11.68 3.09 0.00
N THR A 123 12.85 3.20 -0.62
CA THR A 123 13.07 2.82 -2.02
C THR A 123 13.64 1.41 -2.09
N PHE A 124 13.69 0.82 -3.28
CA PHE A 124 14.28 -0.50 -3.50
C PHE A 124 15.46 -0.41 -4.45
N GLU A 125 16.47 -1.23 -4.19
CA GLU A 125 17.70 -1.33 -4.96
C GLU A 125 17.85 -2.75 -5.51
N LYS A 126 18.33 -2.88 -6.74
CA LYS A 126 18.58 -4.19 -7.33
C LYS A 126 19.72 -4.90 -6.60
N LYS A 127 19.44 -6.10 -6.08
CA LYS A 127 20.42 -7.02 -5.50
C LYS A 127 20.19 -8.39 -6.14
N GLU A 128 21.15 -8.82 -6.97
CA GLU A 128 21.05 -10.05 -7.74
C GLU A 128 19.77 -10.09 -8.60
N ASN A 129 18.89 -11.06 -8.36
CA ASN A 129 17.63 -11.26 -9.06
C ASN A 129 16.42 -10.61 -8.36
N ASN A 130 16.64 -9.85 -7.29
CA ASN A 130 15.58 -9.24 -6.51
C ASN A 130 15.76 -7.72 -6.41
N LEU A 131 14.72 -7.01 -5.97
CA LEU A 131 14.87 -5.68 -5.41
C LEU A 131 14.84 -5.79 -3.89
N VAL A 132 15.71 -5.07 -3.19
CA VAL A 132 15.76 -5.07 -1.72
C VAL A 132 15.66 -3.64 -1.23
N SER A 133 14.88 -3.42 -0.18
CA SER A 133 14.67 -2.10 0.40
C SER A 133 15.99 -1.44 0.80
N SER A 134 16.10 -0.13 0.61
CA SER A 134 17.32 0.64 0.92
C SER A 134 17.56 0.77 2.43
N ALA A 135 16.50 0.66 3.23
CA ALA A 135 16.54 0.65 4.70
C ALA A 135 15.70 -0.52 5.25
N PRO A 136 16.00 -1.00 6.47
CA PRO A 136 15.13 -1.94 7.16
C PRO A 136 13.80 -1.26 7.52
N LEU A 137 12.70 -2.02 7.45
CA LEU A 137 11.40 -1.59 7.91
C LEU A 137 11.38 -1.53 9.44
N PRO A 138 10.66 -0.56 10.06
CA PRO A 138 10.38 -0.55 11.48
C PRO A 138 9.67 -1.84 11.90
N ARG A 139 9.96 -2.29 13.13
CA ARG A 139 9.28 -3.45 13.74
C ARG A 139 7.98 -3.05 14.45
N GLU A 140 7.21 -2.19 13.81
CA GLU A 140 5.88 -1.82 14.28
C GLU A 140 4.90 -2.95 13.93
N ASN A 141 4.09 -3.38 14.89
CA ASN A 141 3.10 -4.42 14.62
C ASN A 141 1.98 -3.83 13.75
N ASN A 142 1.56 -4.58 12.73
CA ASN A 142 0.41 -4.23 11.90
C ASN A 142 0.52 -2.85 11.21
N MET A 143 1.74 -2.44 10.87
CA MET A 143 2.01 -1.15 10.22
C MET A 143 1.29 -1.05 8.87
N ALA A 144 0.52 0.02 8.63
CA ALA A 144 -0.06 0.26 7.31
C ALA A 144 1.04 0.49 6.26
N VAL A 145 0.93 -0.18 5.11
CA VAL A 145 1.86 -0.12 3.99
C VAL A 145 1.13 0.24 2.71
N VAL A 146 1.73 1.15 1.95
CA VAL A 146 1.35 1.47 0.57
C VAL A 146 2.57 1.27 -0.31
N LEU A 147 2.46 0.40 -1.31
CA LEU A 147 3.43 0.31 -2.40
C LEU A 147 2.93 1.16 -3.56
N GLN A 148 3.70 2.18 -3.92
CA GLN A 148 3.51 2.94 -5.14
C GLN A 148 4.36 2.31 -6.25
N ILE A 149 3.71 1.92 -7.35
CA ILE A 149 4.33 1.15 -8.44
C ILE A 149 4.20 1.94 -9.73
N ASN A 150 5.34 2.29 -10.32
CA ASN A 150 5.46 3.12 -11.52
C ASN A 150 6.44 2.46 -12.50
N GLY A 151 6.28 2.69 -13.80
CA GLY A 151 7.22 2.21 -14.81
C GLY A 151 6.79 2.62 -16.20
N GLU A 152 7.69 2.50 -17.19
CA GLU A 152 7.38 2.89 -18.58
C GLU A 152 6.23 2.08 -19.18
N THR A 153 6.09 0.81 -18.77
CA THR A 153 5.03 -0.10 -19.22
C THR A 153 3.73 0.05 -18.42
N ILE A 154 3.74 0.86 -17.35
CA ILE A 154 2.61 1.05 -16.45
C ILE A 154 1.92 2.37 -16.84
N LYS A 155 0.70 2.26 -17.38
CA LYS A 155 -0.07 3.41 -17.89
C LYS A 155 -0.37 4.45 -16.81
N GLU A 156 -0.68 3.99 -15.60
CA GLU A 156 -1.04 4.81 -14.45
C GLU A 156 -0.43 4.22 -13.18
N THR A 157 -0.01 5.08 -12.25
CA THR A 157 0.53 4.63 -10.95
C THR A 157 -0.41 3.66 -10.26
N VAL A 158 0.08 2.47 -9.96
CA VAL A 158 -0.65 1.46 -9.19
C VAL A 158 -0.29 1.61 -7.71
N PHE A 159 -1.31 1.52 -6.85
CA PHE A 159 -1.13 1.56 -5.40
C PHE A 159 -1.62 0.26 -4.77
N GLU A 160 -0.71 -0.52 -4.23
CA GLU A 160 -1.03 -1.72 -3.47
C GLU A 160 -1.02 -1.40 -1.97
N ARG A 161 -2.09 -1.74 -1.25
CA ARG A 161 -2.25 -1.39 0.17
C ARG A 161 -2.49 -2.63 1.01
N PHE A 162 -1.80 -2.73 2.14
CA PHE A 162 -1.97 -3.82 3.12
C PHE A 162 -1.37 -3.42 4.48
N HIS A 163 -1.71 -4.16 5.54
CA HIS A 163 -1.03 -4.02 6.83
C HIS A 163 0.11 -5.05 6.93
N LEU A 164 1.26 -4.60 7.42
CA LEU A 164 2.41 -5.45 7.69
C LEU A 164 2.26 -6.14 9.05
N ASN A 165 1.30 -7.05 9.14
CA ASN A 165 1.15 -7.92 10.29
C ASN A 165 2.14 -9.09 10.19
N MET A 166 3.13 -9.09 11.09
CA MET A 166 4.20 -10.09 11.15
C MET A 166 3.83 -11.30 12.03
N GLU A 167 2.63 -11.35 12.60
CA GLU A 167 2.12 -12.54 13.29
C GLU A 167 1.95 -13.71 12.30
N LYS A 168 1.93 -14.93 12.82
CA LYS A 168 1.76 -16.14 12.02
C LYS A 168 0.29 -16.50 11.97
N CYS A 169 -0.23 -16.72 10.76
CA CYS A 169 -1.55 -17.26 10.57
C CYS A 169 -1.56 -18.74 11.02
N PRO A 170 -2.45 -19.14 11.94
CA PRO A 170 -2.47 -20.51 12.47
C PRO A 170 -2.92 -21.56 11.44
N ASP A 171 -3.55 -21.14 10.34
CA ASP A 171 -4.11 -22.05 9.33
C ASP A 171 -3.19 -22.28 8.12
N CYS A 172 -2.34 -21.30 7.76
CA CYS A 172 -1.41 -21.45 6.61
C CYS A 172 0.07 -21.24 6.95
N ASP A 173 0.43 -20.98 8.20
CA ASP A 173 1.81 -20.75 8.68
C ASP A 173 2.57 -19.59 8.01
N LEU A 174 1.92 -18.83 7.14
CA LEU A 174 2.43 -17.59 6.56
C LEU A 174 2.32 -16.46 7.58
N HIS A 175 3.07 -15.38 7.34
CA HIS A 175 2.80 -14.15 8.07
C HIS A 175 1.43 -13.60 7.67
N GLU A 176 0.72 -12.93 8.57
CA GLU A 176 -0.62 -12.42 8.30
C GLU A 176 -0.64 -11.43 7.11
N TYR A 177 0.42 -10.63 6.92
CA TYR A 177 0.54 -9.80 5.71
C TYR A 177 0.56 -10.59 4.40
N ALA A 178 0.97 -11.87 4.43
CA ALA A 178 1.05 -12.79 3.30
C ALA A 178 -0.06 -13.86 3.33
N CYS A 179 -1.02 -13.74 4.26
CA CYS A 179 -2.05 -14.76 4.48
C CYS A 179 -2.93 -14.98 3.25
N ILE A 180 -3.18 -16.25 2.95
CA ILE A 180 -4.00 -16.69 1.82
C ILE A 180 -5.39 -17.16 2.24
N CYS A 181 -5.65 -17.30 3.54
CA CYS A 181 -6.82 -18.02 4.06
C CYS A 181 -8.16 -17.26 3.99
N ALA A 182 -8.27 -16.15 3.26
CA ALA A 182 -9.49 -15.35 3.16
C ALA A 182 -10.17 -15.03 4.52
N HIS A 183 -9.38 -14.96 5.60
CA HIS A 183 -9.80 -14.43 6.90
C HIS A 183 -9.94 -12.91 6.74
N ALA A 184 -11.01 -12.45 6.08
CA ALA A 184 -11.26 -11.03 5.96
C ALA A 184 -11.45 -10.46 7.37
N GLU A 185 -10.45 -9.71 7.85
CA GLU A 185 -10.50 -8.67 8.89
C GLU A 185 -11.69 -8.77 9.87
N HIS A 186 -11.84 -9.89 10.59
CA HIS A 186 -12.74 -9.99 11.74
C HIS A 186 -11.98 -9.54 12.98
N VAL A 187 -11.65 -8.25 13.05
CA VAL A 187 -11.29 -7.61 14.32
C VAL A 187 -12.55 -6.91 14.82
N HIS A 188 -13.17 -7.50 15.84
CA HIS A 188 -14.27 -6.91 16.60
C HIS A 188 -13.79 -5.74 17.47
#